data_AF-A0A8H6U3B3-F1
#
_entry.id   AF-A0A8H6U3B3-F1
#
_cell.length_a   1.000
_cell.length_b   1.000
_cell.length_c   1.000
_cell.angle_alpha   90.00
_cell.angle_beta   90.00
_cell.angle_gamma   90.00
#
_symmetry.space_group_name_H-M   'P 1'
#
loop_
_entity.id
_entity.type
_entity.pdbx_description
1 polymer ?
#
loop_
_entity_poly.entity_id
_entity_poly.type
_entity_poly.pdbx_seq_one_letter_code
_entity_poly.pdbx_strand_id
1 'polypeptide(L)'
;MLPILSLVVGSYFLALCRGGQLASTSWRRPNITISLEDRINIAAAGIEMARSKLGPDAQFDGQSLGYAGQLYSQMAEFDIATNQTRYRDTLKEYFLKAPHRSSNFSDVFVSPFRWLSPLLLTLNCLSAGFCTDLSAYGHAGAIAYAAYKDQVFLDYAIQSWYFGQKYTLTAQQVAAGKTDIKNFTIASQCQDSNNYGGRHILCESLFSSIGFCSCVSGVQNNALDTDDIGTLATGLSALLAKATPDPMYHKAAIDSASFIKDHLLNGLDQVQDIISAQPGCPTNSLQESYNAGLVIEGLSILYSVTGDADTLALLNNIVNATIPNPAWQDSSGVLTNGDLYLPRGLITLYARNLTPKFQEDIGHYIAVQFNAITDLATANGTNIYGNSWAGPPNSTFDPFHQINALETLVSAISLRNNSDSSTLPAPSPTPTESGITPSLPQHSSNKTVIIGAILGTVASMGVAMGIWVIGRRRRRSKSASLGMSRVSPFGIWYNFRRRGKRSRDALGEAPAPVAGPRLAKNAPVPQRVPPVAPAQNSTPVQPPVNLPTAELVRMLNERLQGQDWDEEEAPPDYPV
;
A
#
# COMPACT_ATOMS: atom_id res chain seq x y z
N MET A 1 -55.30 -37.68 10.07
CA MET A 1 -54.07 -37.63 9.24
C MET A 1 -53.76 -36.17 8.95
N LEU A 2 -52.65 -35.70 9.51
CA LEU A 2 -51.91 -34.42 9.40
C LEU A 2 -50.56 -34.70 10.11
N PRO A 3 -49.48 -33.88 10.04
CA PRO A 3 -49.33 -32.59 9.35
C PRO A 3 -48.71 -32.84 7.93
N ILE A 4 -47.92 -31.99 7.24
CA ILE A 4 -47.22 -30.73 7.53
C ILE A 4 -47.30 -29.80 6.30
N LEU A 5 -47.46 -28.49 6.54
CA LEU A 5 -47.26 -27.43 5.55
C LEU A 5 -46.00 -26.63 5.96
N SER A 6 -44.83 -27.02 5.47
CA SER A 6 -43.58 -26.32 5.82
C SER A 6 -43.49 -25.00 5.06
N LEU A 7 -43.51 -23.91 5.82
CA LEU A 7 -43.18 -22.56 5.36
C LEU A 7 -41.79 -22.52 4.73
N VAL A 8 -41.72 -22.67 3.41
CA VAL A 8 -40.60 -22.15 2.62
C VAL A 8 -40.75 -20.64 2.58
N VAL A 9 -40.33 -19.97 3.68
CA VAL A 9 -39.89 -18.58 3.62
C VAL A 9 -38.56 -18.59 2.88
N GLY A 10 -38.65 -18.84 1.57
CA GLY A 10 -37.51 -18.77 0.68
C GLY A 10 -37.05 -17.32 0.67
N SER A 11 -35.83 -17.09 1.12
CA SER A 11 -35.16 -15.80 1.10
C SER A 11 -34.83 -15.37 -0.33
N TYR A 12 -35.86 -15.21 -1.16
CA TYR A 12 -35.83 -14.37 -2.34
C TYR A 12 -35.72 -12.92 -1.87
N PHE A 13 -34.52 -12.56 -1.41
CA PHE A 13 -34.03 -11.20 -1.54
C PHE A 13 -33.95 -10.91 -3.04
N LEU A 14 -35.08 -10.45 -3.54
CA LEU A 14 -35.25 -9.55 -4.66
C LEU A 14 -33.92 -9.17 -5.32
N ALA A 15 -33.55 -9.92 -6.35
CA ALA A 15 -32.74 -9.42 -7.45
C ALA A 15 -33.57 -8.39 -8.25
N LEU A 16 -33.98 -7.32 -7.56
CA LEU A 16 -34.52 -6.12 -8.18
C LEU A 16 -33.41 -5.53 -9.04
N CYS A 17 -33.80 -5.13 -10.25
CA CYS A 17 -32.93 -4.56 -11.28
C CYS A 17 -31.79 -3.71 -10.69
N ARG A 18 -30.52 -4.07 -10.98
CA ARG A 18 -29.30 -3.29 -10.66
C ARG A 18 -29.22 -1.94 -11.43
N GLY A 19 -30.36 -1.24 -11.57
CA GLY A 19 -30.50 0.10 -12.13
C GLY A 19 -30.72 1.18 -11.06
N GLY A 20 -30.71 0.83 -9.76
CA GLY A 20 -30.75 1.81 -8.68
C GLY A 20 -29.53 2.74 -8.66
N GLN A 21 -29.73 3.96 -8.19
CA GLN A 21 -28.68 4.92 -7.84
C GLN A 21 -27.87 4.32 -6.67
N LEU A 22 -26.53 4.31 -6.73
CA LEU A 22 -25.72 3.73 -5.64
C LEU A 22 -25.69 4.67 -4.43
N ALA A 23 -25.73 5.98 -4.69
CA ALA A 23 -25.97 6.99 -3.66
C ALA A 23 -27.39 6.90 -3.10
N SER A 24 -27.50 6.55 -1.80
CA SER A 24 -28.77 6.62 -1.06
C SER A 24 -29.11 8.06 -0.71
N THR A 25 -30.39 8.42 -0.75
CA THR A 25 -30.89 9.70 -0.21
C THR A 25 -30.71 9.83 1.31
N SER A 26 -30.36 8.75 2.02
CA SER A 26 -29.98 8.76 3.43
C SER A 26 -28.53 9.18 3.69
N TRP A 27 -27.70 9.34 2.66
CA TRP A 27 -26.27 9.62 2.83
C TRP A 27 -25.98 11.02 3.40
N ARG A 28 -24.98 11.09 4.28
CA ARG A 28 -24.61 12.28 5.02
C ARG A 28 -23.84 13.27 4.14
N ARG A 29 -24.50 14.38 3.76
CA ARG A 29 -23.87 15.49 3.00
C ARG A 29 -23.13 14.97 1.74
N PRO A 30 -23.82 14.43 0.73
CA PRO A 30 -23.18 13.90 -0.48
C PRO A 30 -22.57 14.98 -1.40
N ASN A 31 -22.49 16.24 -0.96
CA ASN A 31 -21.88 17.34 -1.69
C ASN A 31 -20.88 18.06 -0.79
N ILE A 32 -19.70 18.38 -1.33
CA ILE A 32 -18.73 19.26 -0.65
C ILE A 32 -19.17 20.71 -0.91
N THR A 33 -19.36 21.47 0.17
CA THR A 33 -19.88 22.86 0.12
C THR A 33 -18.81 23.93 0.37
N ILE A 34 -17.59 23.53 0.72
CA ILE A 34 -16.44 24.44 0.90
C ILE A 34 -15.71 24.64 -0.43
N SER A 35 -14.83 25.64 -0.53
CA SER A 35 -14.14 25.94 -1.78
C SER A 35 -13.09 24.87 -2.15
N LEU A 36 -12.58 24.93 -3.38
CA LEU A 36 -11.40 24.13 -3.76
C LEU A 36 -10.16 24.54 -2.96
N GLU A 37 -9.99 25.84 -2.72
CA GLU A 37 -8.89 26.38 -1.91
C GLU A 37 -8.94 25.86 -0.47
N ASP A 38 -10.13 25.81 0.16
CA ASP A 38 -10.31 25.24 1.50
C ASP A 38 -9.96 23.75 1.54
N ARG A 39 -10.38 22.95 0.55
CA ARG A 39 -10.00 21.53 0.43
C ARG A 39 -8.49 21.35 0.35
N ILE A 40 -7.83 22.13 -0.52
CA ILE A 40 -6.37 22.13 -0.69
C ILE A 40 -5.69 22.49 0.63
N ASN A 41 -6.15 23.53 1.32
CA ASN A 41 -5.60 23.97 2.60
C ASN A 41 -5.77 22.92 3.70
N ILE A 42 -6.93 22.26 3.80
CA ILE A 42 -7.20 21.18 4.76
C ILE A 42 -6.27 19.98 4.50
N ALA A 43 -6.20 19.49 3.26
CA ALA A 43 -5.34 18.36 2.90
C ALA A 43 -3.86 18.68 3.13
N ALA A 44 -3.39 19.88 2.72
CA ALA A 44 -2.03 20.31 2.96
C ALA A 44 -1.71 20.40 4.45
N ALA A 45 -2.59 20.98 5.27
CA ALA A 45 -2.38 21.10 6.72
C ALA A 45 -2.32 19.72 7.41
N GLY A 46 -3.12 18.75 6.93
CA GLY A 46 -3.07 17.37 7.38
C GLY A 46 -1.77 16.65 6.99
N ILE A 47 -1.27 16.85 5.77
CA ILE A 47 0.02 16.31 5.29
C ILE A 47 1.17 16.90 6.12
N GLU A 48 1.19 18.21 6.34
CA GLU A 48 2.24 18.85 7.16
C GLU A 48 2.19 18.39 8.63
N MET A 49 1.00 18.14 9.18
CA MET A 49 0.87 17.50 10.50
C MET A 49 1.52 16.10 10.50
N ALA A 50 1.24 15.26 9.50
CA ALA A 50 1.85 13.93 9.39
C ALA A 50 3.38 14.00 9.23
N ARG A 51 3.87 14.87 8.33
CA ARG A 51 5.31 15.11 8.11
C ARG A 51 6.01 15.57 9.39
N SER A 52 5.37 16.39 10.22
CA SER A 52 5.93 16.85 11.50
C SER A 52 6.17 15.74 12.55
N LYS A 53 5.69 14.52 12.27
CA LYS A 53 5.79 13.33 13.12
C LYS A 53 6.71 12.25 12.55
N LEU A 54 7.35 12.52 11.41
CA LEU A 54 8.43 11.69 10.90
C LEU A 54 9.71 11.95 11.70
N GLY A 55 10.43 10.88 12.00
CA GLY A 55 11.77 10.90 12.57
C GLY A 55 12.85 11.38 11.59
N PRO A 56 14.12 11.46 12.02
CA PRO A 56 15.22 11.95 11.19
C PRO A 56 15.53 11.04 9.97
N ASP A 57 15.10 9.79 10.02
CA ASP A 57 15.13 8.77 8.96
C ASP A 57 13.92 8.84 8.01
N ALA A 58 13.07 9.87 8.16
CA ALA A 58 11.81 10.05 7.45
C ALA A 58 10.76 8.94 7.68
N GLN A 59 10.84 8.22 8.81
CA GLN A 59 9.90 7.17 9.21
C GLN A 59 9.05 7.57 10.42
N PHE A 60 7.89 6.94 10.63
CA PHE A 60 7.15 7.09 11.88
C PHE A 60 7.78 6.25 12.99
N ASP A 61 7.94 6.81 14.19
CA ASP A 61 8.61 6.12 15.29
C ASP A 61 7.79 4.96 15.87
N GLY A 62 8.39 3.76 15.86
CA GLY A 62 7.77 2.54 16.39
C GLY A 62 6.62 1.95 15.56
N GLN A 63 6.47 2.35 14.30
CA GLN A 63 5.39 1.92 13.40
C GLN A 63 5.89 1.06 12.22
N SER A 64 4.95 0.53 11.42
CA SER A 64 5.26 -0.14 10.13
C SER A 64 5.94 0.83 9.16
N LEU A 65 6.88 0.33 8.35
CA LEU A 65 7.64 1.17 7.42
C LEU A 65 6.74 1.68 6.27
N GLY A 66 5.70 0.93 5.92
CA GLY A 66 4.75 1.24 4.85
C GLY A 66 3.91 2.48 5.12
N TYR A 67 3.69 2.87 6.38
CA TYR A 67 2.97 4.10 6.71
C TYR A 67 3.69 5.35 6.19
N ALA A 68 5.03 5.39 6.26
CA ALA A 68 5.78 6.48 5.63
C ALA A 68 5.66 6.41 4.09
N GLY A 69 5.75 5.23 3.49
CA GLY A 69 5.49 5.04 2.04
C GLY A 69 4.10 5.52 1.60
N GLN A 70 3.04 5.21 2.34
CA GLN A 70 1.68 5.68 2.08
C GLN A 70 1.58 7.22 2.12
N LEU A 71 2.19 7.86 3.14
CA LEU A 71 2.28 9.32 3.20
C LEU A 71 3.07 9.90 2.01
N TYR A 72 4.12 9.22 1.54
CA TYR A 72 4.89 9.69 0.38
C TYR A 72 4.04 9.65 -0.90
N SER A 73 3.17 8.64 -1.05
CA SER A 73 2.18 8.60 -2.13
C SER A 73 1.22 9.78 -2.04
N GLN A 74 0.68 10.06 -0.86
CA GLN A 74 -0.25 11.17 -0.61
C GLN A 74 0.35 12.55 -0.89
N MET A 75 1.64 12.72 -0.62
CA MET A 75 2.39 13.92 -0.98
C MET A 75 2.49 14.08 -2.52
N ALA A 76 2.70 12.99 -3.26
CA ALA A 76 2.73 13.03 -4.73
C ALA A 76 1.34 13.14 -5.37
N GLU A 77 0.32 12.46 -4.82
CA GLU A 77 -1.10 12.59 -5.19
C GLU A 77 -1.60 14.02 -4.98
N PHE A 78 -1.22 14.67 -3.88
CA PHE A 78 -1.54 16.09 -3.64
C PHE A 78 -0.93 16.99 -4.71
N ASP A 79 0.35 16.79 -5.05
CA ASP A 79 1.03 17.58 -6.10
C ASP A 79 0.39 17.34 -7.48
N ILE A 80 -0.05 16.11 -7.80
CA ILE A 80 -0.85 15.81 -9.00
C ILE A 80 -2.20 16.55 -8.96
N ALA A 81 -2.95 16.42 -7.87
CA ALA A 81 -4.30 16.97 -7.73
C ALA A 81 -4.33 18.51 -7.71
N THR A 82 -3.23 19.15 -7.31
CA THR A 82 -3.08 20.61 -7.27
C THR A 82 -2.26 21.18 -8.43
N ASN A 83 -1.68 20.33 -9.29
CA ASN A 83 -0.74 20.69 -10.35
C ASN A 83 0.47 21.48 -9.81
N GLN A 84 1.10 20.97 -8.74
CA GLN A 84 2.23 21.55 -8.04
C GLN A 84 3.42 20.58 -7.98
N THR A 85 4.54 21.04 -7.42
CA THR A 85 5.72 20.22 -7.12
C THR A 85 6.24 20.48 -5.71
N ARG A 86 5.33 20.85 -4.80
CA ARG A 86 5.60 21.29 -3.41
C ARG A 86 6.41 20.27 -2.64
N TYR A 87 6.16 18.98 -2.87
CA TYR A 87 6.76 17.90 -2.10
C TYR A 87 7.87 17.15 -2.84
N ARG A 88 8.10 17.39 -4.15
CA ARG A 88 9.08 16.68 -4.98
C ARG A 88 10.45 16.54 -4.32
N ASP A 89 11.05 17.66 -3.90
CA ASP A 89 12.43 17.66 -3.42
C ASP A 89 12.53 17.11 -1.99
N THR A 90 11.46 17.25 -1.18
CA THR A 90 11.32 16.54 0.10
C THR A 90 11.25 15.02 -0.12
N LEU A 91 10.45 14.57 -1.09
CA LEU A 91 10.29 13.14 -1.39
C LEU A 91 11.63 12.52 -1.80
N LYS A 92 12.44 13.20 -2.63
CA LYS A 92 13.80 12.75 -2.95
C LYS A 92 14.65 12.51 -1.70
N GLU A 93 14.65 13.48 -0.77
CA GLU A 93 15.37 13.35 0.51
C GLU A 93 14.85 12.18 1.35
N TYR A 94 13.53 12.01 1.42
CA TYR A 94 12.88 10.97 2.22
C TYR A 94 13.12 9.56 1.67
N PHE A 95 12.98 9.36 0.35
CA PHE A 95 13.31 8.09 -0.31
C PHE A 95 14.78 7.70 -0.11
N LEU A 96 15.71 8.66 -0.14
CA LEU A 96 17.14 8.40 0.17
C LEU A 96 17.38 8.04 1.64
N LYS A 97 16.52 8.46 2.58
CA LYS A 97 16.65 8.17 4.01
C LYS A 97 16.06 6.83 4.43
N ALA A 98 14.96 6.40 3.82
CA ALA A 98 14.25 5.17 4.18
C ALA A 98 15.14 3.90 4.27
N PRO A 99 16.15 3.67 3.39
CA PRO A 99 17.04 2.50 3.49
C PRO A 99 17.87 2.41 4.78
N HIS A 100 18.08 3.51 5.50
CA HIS A 100 18.99 3.52 6.65
C HIS A 100 18.39 2.91 7.94
N ARG A 101 17.06 2.76 8.04
CA ARG A 101 16.43 2.21 9.26
C ARG A 101 16.50 0.68 9.35
N SER A 102 16.61 -0.03 8.23
CA SER A 102 16.85 -1.47 8.26
C SER A 102 17.94 -1.89 7.28
N SER A 103 18.86 -2.72 7.77
CA SER A 103 19.80 -3.49 6.94
C SER A 103 19.10 -4.18 5.77
N ASN A 104 17.85 -4.58 5.98
CA ASN A 104 17.05 -5.36 5.06
C ASN A 104 16.52 -4.53 3.89
N PHE A 105 16.23 -3.24 4.11
CA PHE A 105 15.89 -2.30 3.03
C PHE A 105 17.17 -1.87 2.30
N SER A 106 18.27 -1.62 3.01
CA SER A 106 19.56 -1.31 2.38
C SER A 106 20.15 -2.48 1.57
N ASP A 107 19.96 -3.74 1.98
CA ASP A 107 20.34 -4.93 1.19
C ASP A 107 19.57 -5.03 -0.15
N VAL A 108 18.38 -4.41 -0.25
CA VAL A 108 17.57 -4.35 -1.47
C VAL A 108 17.98 -3.15 -2.36
N PHE A 109 18.27 -1.99 -1.77
CA PHE A 109 18.43 -0.72 -2.51
C PHE A 109 19.88 -0.19 -2.62
N VAL A 110 20.83 -0.63 -1.80
CA VAL A 110 22.16 0.01 -1.66
C VAL A 110 23.32 -0.87 -2.16
N SER A 111 23.08 -2.14 -2.48
CA SER A 111 24.13 -3.05 -2.98
C SER A 111 24.21 -3.05 -4.52
N PRO A 112 25.32 -2.58 -5.14
CA PRO A 112 25.59 -2.84 -6.56
C PRO A 112 25.84 -4.34 -6.85
N PHE A 113 25.99 -5.18 -5.83
CA PHE A 113 26.18 -6.62 -5.95
C PHE A 113 24.84 -7.37 -5.81
N ARG A 114 23.90 -7.12 -6.72
CA ARG A 114 22.51 -7.67 -6.78
C ARG A 114 22.36 -9.21 -6.80
N TRP A 115 23.46 -9.96 -6.72
CA TRP A 115 23.57 -11.39 -6.99
C TRP A 115 24.18 -12.26 -5.86
N LEU A 116 24.74 -11.69 -4.79
CA LEU A 116 25.74 -12.41 -3.98
C LEU A 116 25.30 -13.07 -2.64
N SER A 117 24.04 -13.01 -2.20
CA SER A 117 23.60 -13.91 -1.10
C SER A 117 22.08 -14.13 -0.99
N PRO A 118 21.56 -15.30 -1.40
CA PRO A 118 20.19 -15.73 -1.09
C PRO A 118 19.94 -15.88 0.42
N LEU A 119 20.99 -16.19 1.20
CA LEU A 119 20.89 -16.56 2.61
C LEU A 119 20.46 -15.39 3.52
N LEU A 120 20.85 -14.16 3.17
CA LEU A 120 20.43 -12.96 3.90
C LEU A 120 18.96 -12.63 3.65
N LEU A 121 18.45 -12.76 2.41
CA LEU A 121 17.04 -12.55 2.12
C LEU A 121 16.13 -13.54 2.89
N THR A 122 16.54 -14.80 3.03
CA THR A 122 15.72 -15.82 3.74
C THR A 122 15.54 -15.56 5.23
N LEU A 123 16.47 -14.86 5.89
CA LEU A 123 16.35 -14.49 7.30
C LEU A 123 15.43 -13.27 7.52
N ASN A 124 15.19 -12.48 6.47
CA ASN A 124 14.60 -11.15 6.57
C ASN A 124 13.08 -11.09 6.33
N CYS A 125 12.43 -12.19 5.89
CA CYS A 125 10.95 -12.25 5.81
C CYS A 125 10.27 -12.36 7.19
N LEU A 126 10.99 -12.68 8.26
CA LEU A 126 10.39 -13.10 9.55
C LEU A 126 9.49 -12.05 10.24
N SER A 127 9.45 -10.81 9.77
CA SER A 127 8.43 -9.81 10.12
C SER A 127 7.35 -9.72 9.04
N ALA A 128 6.14 -10.18 9.37
CA ALA A 128 5.00 -10.33 8.45
C ALA A 128 4.41 -9.05 7.80
N GLY A 129 5.07 -7.88 7.94
CA GLY A 129 4.69 -6.63 7.29
C GLY A 129 5.68 -6.15 6.20
N PHE A 130 6.79 -6.86 5.96
CA PHE A 130 7.89 -6.30 5.16
C PHE A 130 7.56 -6.07 3.67
N CYS A 131 6.65 -6.85 3.08
CA CYS A 131 6.32 -6.70 1.66
C CYS A 131 5.16 -5.73 1.41
N THR A 132 4.18 -5.66 2.31
CA THR A 132 3.17 -4.58 2.31
C THR A 132 3.84 -3.23 2.60
N ASP A 133 4.87 -3.21 3.46
CA ASP A 133 5.74 -2.06 3.62
C ASP A 133 6.45 -1.67 2.31
N LEU A 134 7.11 -2.62 1.63
CA LEU A 134 7.83 -2.35 0.36
C LEU A 134 6.94 -2.02 -0.84
N SER A 135 5.73 -2.59 -0.92
CA SER A 135 4.77 -2.29 -1.97
C SER A 135 4.25 -0.85 -1.84
N ALA A 136 4.06 -0.34 -0.61
CA ALA A 136 3.74 1.07 -0.37
C ALA A 136 4.83 2.03 -0.90
N TYR A 137 6.13 1.70 -0.72
CA TYR A 137 7.22 2.48 -1.34
C TYR A 137 7.25 2.36 -2.87
N GLY A 138 6.93 1.18 -3.40
CA GLY A 138 6.89 0.95 -4.84
C GLY A 138 5.78 1.76 -5.51
N HIS A 139 4.59 1.73 -4.92
CA HIS A 139 3.42 2.53 -5.30
C HIS A 139 3.74 4.02 -5.21
N ALA A 140 4.23 4.51 -4.06
CA ALA A 140 4.61 5.91 -3.90
C ALA A 140 5.68 6.38 -4.90
N GLY A 141 6.66 5.53 -5.24
CA GLY A 141 7.64 5.80 -6.28
C GLY A 141 7.01 5.92 -7.67
N ALA A 142 6.05 5.04 -7.99
CA ALA A 142 5.35 5.09 -9.26
C ALA A 142 4.44 6.32 -9.40
N ILE A 143 3.76 6.71 -8.32
CA ILE A 143 2.96 7.96 -8.25
C ILE A 143 3.87 9.20 -8.31
N ALA A 144 4.99 9.22 -7.59
CA ALA A 144 5.96 10.32 -7.65
C ALA A 144 6.61 10.43 -9.05
N TYR A 145 6.89 9.33 -9.74
CA TYR A 145 7.29 9.37 -11.15
C TYR A 145 6.16 9.86 -12.07
N ALA A 146 4.91 9.49 -11.79
CA ALA A 146 3.76 10.00 -12.52
C ALA A 146 3.65 11.54 -12.39
N ALA A 147 3.86 12.07 -11.18
CA ALA A 147 3.84 13.50 -10.85
C ALA A 147 5.02 14.29 -11.45
N TYR A 148 6.26 13.78 -11.28
CA TYR A 148 7.47 14.60 -11.44
C TYR A 148 8.37 14.19 -12.62
N LYS A 149 8.14 13.02 -13.24
CA LYS A 149 8.98 12.44 -14.30
C LYS A 149 10.47 12.29 -13.94
N ASP A 150 10.78 12.17 -12.65
CA ASP A 150 12.14 11.99 -12.17
C ASP A 150 12.48 10.51 -12.02
N GLN A 151 13.54 10.09 -12.72
CA GLN A 151 13.94 8.68 -12.83
C GLN A 151 14.19 8.04 -11.46
N VAL A 152 14.63 8.80 -10.44
CA VAL A 152 14.88 8.23 -9.11
C VAL A 152 13.64 7.55 -8.53
N PHE A 153 12.45 8.13 -8.73
CA PHE A 153 11.20 7.56 -8.23
C PHE A 153 10.77 6.31 -9.01
N LEU A 154 11.03 6.28 -10.33
CA LEU A 154 10.79 5.10 -11.15
C LEU A 154 11.74 3.95 -10.76
N ASP A 155 13.00 4.26 -10.46
CA ASP A 155 13.98 3.26 -10.00
C ASP A 155 13.56 2.66 -8.65
N TYR A 156 12.97 3.43 -7.72
CA TYR A 156 12.37 2.89 -6.50
C TYR A 156 11.17 1.98 -6.81
N ALA A 157 10.26 2.41 -7.68
CA ALA A 157 9.08 1.64 -8.07
C ALA A 157 9.44 0.28 -8.69
N ILE A 158 10.36 0.29 -9.65
CA ILE A 158 10.89 -0.89 -10.33
C ILE A 158 11.57 -1.85 -9.33
N GLN A 159 12.37 -1.33 -8.39
CA GLN A 159 13.07 -2.17 -7.41
C GLN A 159 12.12 -2.81 -6.39
N SER A 160 11.12 -2.08 -5.87
CA SER A 160 10.07 -2.66 -5.02
C SER A 160 9.28 -3.74 -5.76
N TRP A 161 8.93 -3.52 -7.02
CA TRP A 161 8.24 -4.52 -7.84
C TRP A 161 9.10 -5.79 -8.02
N TYR A 162 10.36 -5.64 -8.43
CA TYR A 162 11.29 -6.78 -8.56
C TYR A 162 11.56 -7.51 -7.24
N PHE A 163 11.43 -6.84 -6.09
CA PHE A 163 11.50 -7.50 -4.80
C PHE A 163 10.26 -8.38 -4.56
N GLY A 164 9.05 -7.81 -4.71
CA GLY A 164 7.81 -8.56 -4.53
C GLY A 164 7.72 -9.77 -5.47
N GLN A 165 8.13 -9.58 -6.74
CA GLN A 165 8.18 -10.63 -7.77
C GLN A 165 9.05 -11.85 -7.40
N LYS A 166 9.97 -11.74 -6.43
CA LYS A 166 10.72 -12.90 -5.91
C LYS A 166 9.84 -13.79 -5.06
N TYR A 167 8.91 -13.24 -4.30
CA TYR A 167 7.98 -13.99 -3.43
C TYR A 167 6.79 -14.53 -4.21
N THR A 168 6.90 -14.52 -5.52
CA THR A 168 5.83 -14.82 -6.45
C THR A 168 6.07 -16.14 -7.14
N LEU A 169 5.05 -16.99 -7.12
CA LEU A 169 5.15 -18.33 -7.65
C LEU A 169 5.29 -18.30 -9.18
N THR A 170 5.79 -19.37 -9.75
CA THR A 170 5.78 -19.58 -11.21
C THR A 170 4.84 -20.72 -11.56
N ALA A 171 4.34 -20.75 -12.80
CA ALA A 171 3.56 -21.89 -13.31
C ALA A 171 4.32 -23.22 -13.14
N GLN A 172 5.66 -23.19 -13.23
CA GLN A 172 6.52 -24.35 -12.95
C GLN A 172 6.48 -24.80 -11.49
N GLN A 173 6.53 -23.87 -10.53
CA GLN A 173 6.43 -24.17 -9.10
C GLN A 173 5.05 -24.73 -8.72
N VAL A 174 3.98 -24.23 -9.35
CA VAL A 174 2.60 -24.70 -9.16
C VAL A 174 2.42 -26.10 -9.73
N ALA A 175 2.90 -26.34 -10.96
CA ALA A 175 2.90 -27.67 -11.57
C ALA A 175 3.76 -28.67 -10.78
N ALA A 176 4.84 -28.22 -10.13
CA ALA A 176 5.67 -29.02 -9.23
C ALA A 176 5.07 -29.18 -7.81
N GLY A 177 3.99 -28.45 -7.47
CA GLY A 177 3.37 -28.42 -6.14
C GLY A 177 4.26 -27.85 -5.03
N LYS A 178 5.34 -27.12 -5.36
CA LYS A 178 6.35 -26.63 -4.41
C LYS A 178 7.08 -25.38 -4.90
N THR A 179 7.63 -24.60 -3.97
CA THR A 179 8.53 -23.47 -4.24
C THR A 179 9.79 -23.58 -3.40
N ASP A 180 10.92 -23.08 -3.92
CA ASP A 180 12.21 -23.09 -3.21
C ASP A 180 12.26 -22.03 -2.09
N ILE A 181 11.27 -21.14 -2.03
CA ILE A 181 11.22 -19.99 -1.10
C ILE A 181 10.37 -20.28 0.14
N LYS A 182 9.41 -21.21 0.06
CA LYS A 182 8.49 -21.55 1.15
C LYS A 182 8.26 -23.06 1.27
N ASN A 183 8.26 -23.54 2.52
CA ASN A 183 8.15 -24.97 2.85
C ASN A 183 6.70 -25.41 3.08
N PHE A 184 5.86 -25.34 2.03
CA PHE A 184 4.50 -25.91 2.02
C PHE A 184 4.16 -26.47 0.64
N THR A 185 3.20 -27.40 0.58
CA THR A 185 2.68 -27.95 -0.68
C THR A 185 1.67 -26.99 -1.31
N ILE A 186 1.93 -26.59 -2.55
CA ILE A 186 1.04 -25.76 -3.37
C ILE A 186 -0.02 -26.67 -4.01
N ALA A 187 -1.29 -26.32 -3.90
CA ALA A 187 -2.34 -26.97 -4.68
C ALA A 187 -2.14 -26.70 -6.19
N SER A 188 -2.07 -27.75 -7.00
CA SER A 188 -1.99 -27.63 -8.46
C SER A 188 -3.34 -27.29 -9.12
N GLN A 189 -4.44 -27.35 -8.36
CA GLN A 189 -5.79 -26.93 -8.75
C GLN A 189 -6.55 -26.37 -7.53
N CYS A 190 -7.21 -25.24 -7.72
CA CYS A 190 -8.24 -24.75 -6.81
C CYS A 190 -9.58 -25.44 -7.14
N GLN A 191 -10.49 -25.53 -6.18
CA GLN A 191 -11.85 -25.96 -6.49
C GLN A 191 -12.64 -24.79 -7.06
N ASP A 192 -13.45 -25.05 -8.09
CA ASP A 192 -14.37 -24.06 -8.67
C ASP A 192 -15.47 -23.71 -7.63
N SER A 193 -15.17 -22.84 -6.67
CA SER A 193 -16.10 -22.47 -5.59
C SER A 193 -17.23 -21.54 -6.05
N ASN A 194 -17.09 -20.94 -7.23
CA ASN A 194 -17.96 -19.91 -7.76
C ASN A 194 -18.68 -20.38 -9.03
N ASN A 195 -19.93 -19.96 -9.21
CA ASN A 195 -20.76 -20.23 -10.38
C ASN A 195 -20.27 -19.56 -11.69
N TYR A 196 -19.02 -19.05 -11.73
CA TYR A 196 -18.43 -18.35 -12.88
C TYR A 196 -17.92 -19.29 -14.00
N GLY A 197 -18.21 -20.60 -13.91
CA GLY A 197 -18.36 -21.46 -15.09
C GLY A 197 -17.08 -21.92 -15.81
N GLY A 198 -15.90 -21.54 -15.32
CA GLY A 198 -14.61 -21.95 -15.88
C GLY A 198 -13.86 -22.93 -14.99
N ARG A 199 -13.67 -24.17 -15.46
CA ARG A 199 -12.85 -25.20 -14.79
C ARG A 199 -11.37 -24.96 -15.09
N HIS A 200 -10.79 -23.90 -14.51
CA HIS A 200 -9.45 -23.46 -14.87
C HIS A 200 -8.35 -24.23 -14.11
N ILE A 201 -7.52 -24.92 -14.89
CA ILE A 201 -6.27 -25.53 -14.42
C ILE A 201 -5.30 -24.38 -14.10
N LEU A 202 -4.74 -24.35 -12.88
CA LEU A 202 -3.78 -23.33 -12.40
C LEU A 202 -2.40 -23.35 -13.13
N CYS A 203 -2.30 -23.93 -14.32
CA CYS A 203 -1.02 -24.27 -14.96
C CYS A 203 -0.67 -23.47 -16.22
N GLU A 204 -1.58 -22.70 -16.82
CA GLU A 204 -1.30 -21.93 -18.05
C GLU A 204 -1.30 -20.41 -17.85
N SER A 205 -2.05 -19.91 -16.87
CA SER A 205 -1.93 -18.55 -16.37
C SER A 205 -1.51 -18.58 -14.89
N LEU A 206 -0.95 -17.44 -14.45
CA LEU A 206 -1.22 -16.94 -13.11
C LEU A 206 -0.74 -17.71 -11.90
N PHE A 207 0.58 -17.77 -11.81
CA PHE A 207 1.17 -17.51 -10.50
C PHE A 207 2.24 -16.43 -10.48
N SER A 208 2.71 -15.93 -11.63
CA SER A 208 3.72 -14.85 -11.72
C SER A 208 3.26 -13.50 -11.18
N SER A 209 2.04 -13.40 -10.64
CA SER A 209 1.43 -12.21 -9.99
C SER A 209 1.71 -11.99 -8.48
N ILE A 210 1.59 -13.08 -7.72
CA ILE A 210 1.12 -13.08 -6.33
C ILE A 210 2.26 -12.91 -5.32
N GLY A 211 2.26 -11.86 -4.50
CA GLY A 211 3.17 -11.76 -3.36
C GLY A 211 2.81 -12.76 -2.26
N PHE A 212 3.75 -13.60 -1.82
CA PHE A 212 3.59 -14.46 -0.65
C PHE A 212 4.34 -13.86 0.56
N CYS A 213 3.79 -12.88 1.28
CA CYS A 213 4.50 -12.27 2.41
C CYS A 213 3.85 -12.36 3.79
N SER A 214 2.78 -13.14 3.95
CA SER A 214 2.43 -13.66 5.26
C SER A 214 3.56 -14.59 5.78
N CYS A 215 4.41 -14.02 6.64
CA CYS A 215 5.51 -14.67 7.36
C CYS A 215 5.21 -14.67 8.88
N VAL A 216 3.93 -14.85 9.26
CA VAL A 216 3.48 -14.87 10.67
C VAL A 216 4.06 -16.09 11.39
N SER A 217 5.11 -15.84 12.18
CA SER A 217 5.82 -16.86 12.95
C SER A 217 4.90 -17.58 13.94
N GLY A 218 4.58 -18.85 13.67
CA GLY A 218 3.86 -19.73 14.59
C GLY A 218 2.58 -20.35 14.05
N VAL A 219 2.10 -19.97 12.86
CA VAL A 219 0.95 -20.63 12.21
C VAL A 219 1.36 -21.20 10.87
N GLN A 220 1.00 -22.46 10.61
CA GLN A 220 1.19 -23.14 9.32
C GLN A 220 0.13 -22.66 8.29
N ASN A 221 0.03 -21.35 8.13
CA ASN A 221 -0.95 -20.74 7.25
C ASN A 221 -0.39 -20.72 5.84
N ASN A 222 -0.88 -21.63 5.00
CA ASN A 222 -0.71 -21.59 3.54
C ASN A 222 -1.54 -20.44 2.93
N ALA A 223 -1.75 -19.34 3.65
CA ALA A 223 -2.64 -18.25 3.27
C ALA A 223 -1.91 -17.23 2.38
N LEU A 224 -2.61 -16.78 1.35
CA LEU A 224 -2.30 -15.64 0.50
C LEU A 224 -3.21 -14.49 0.88
N ASP A 225 -2.62 -13.31 1.02
CA ASP A 225 -3.32 -12.08 1.38
C ASP A 225 -3.63 -11.27 0.12
N THR A 226 -4.85 -10.73 0.02
CA THR A 226 -5.25 -9.89 -1.10
C THR A 226 -4.57 -8.51 -1.05
N ASP A 227 -4.04 -8.05 0.09
CA ASP A 227 -3.22 -6.84 0.17
C ASP A 227 -1.96 -6.93 -0.71
N ASP A 228 -1.26 -8.08 -0.65
CA ASP A 228 -0.08 -8.38 -1.46
C ASP A 228 -0.45 -8.43 -2.96
N ILE A 229 -1.65 -8.93 -3.31
CA ILE A 229 -2.11 -9.09 -4.69
C ILE A 229 -2.64 -7.76 -5.27
N GLY A 230 -3.41 -7.00 -4.51
CA GLY A 230 -3.95 -5.71 -4.94
C GLY A 230 -2.84 -4.66 -5.11
N THR A 231 -1.93 -4.55 -4.15
CA THR A 231 -0.90 -3.49 -4.16
C THR A 231 0.22 -3.79 -5.16
N LEU A 232 0.79 -4.99 -5.12
CA LEU A 232 1.91 -5.37 -6.00
C LEU A 232 1.44 -5.77 -7.40
N ALA A 233 0.44 -6.66 -7.45
CA ALA A 233 0.17 -7.48 -8.61
C ALA A 233 -0.67 -6.73 -9.66
N THR A 234 -1.77 -6.08 -9.26
CA THR A 234 -2.55 -5.19 -10.15
C THR A 234 -2.07 -3.73 -10.10
N GLY A 235 -2.02 -3.11 -8.91
CA GLY A 235 -1.71 -1.68 -8.75
C GLY A 235 -0.35 -1.29 -9.32
N LEU A 236 0.74 -1.74 -8.67
CA LEU A 236 2.10 -1.37 -9.06
C LEU A 236 2.48 -1.87 -10.47
N SER A 237 2.10 -3.11 -10.84
CA SER A 237 2.31 -3.60 -12.21
C SER A 237 1.63 -2.73 -13.26
N ALA A 238 0.38 -2.29 -13.04
CA ALA A 238 -0.32 -1.45 -14.01
C ALA A 238 0.26 -0.03 -14.07
N LEU A 239 0.73 0.53 -12.94
CA LEU A 239 1.47 1.80 -12.94
C LEU A 239 2.79 1.70 -13.72
N LEU A 240 3.55 0.61 -13.54
CA LEU A 240 4.81 0.38 -14.26
C LEU A 240 4.59 0.08 -15.74
N ALA A 241 3.52 -0.64 -16.10
CA ALA A 241 3.10 -0.86 -17.49
C ALA A 241 2.70 0.45 -18.20
N LYS A 242 2.20 1.43 -17.45
CA LYS A 242 1.91 2.78 -17.95
C LYS A 242 3.16 3.68 -17.99
N ALA A 243 4.11 3.45 -17.10
CA ALA A 243 5.32 4.26 -16.95
C ALA A 243 6.48 3.85 -17.86
N THR A 244 6.48 2.60 -18.35
CA THR A 244 7.60 1.97 -19.07
C THR A 244 7.10 1.19 -20.30
N PRO A 245 7.96 0.95 -21.31
CA PRO A 245 7.60 0.12 -22.47
C PRO A 245 7.80 -1.38 -22.22
N ASP A 246 8.12 -1.82 -21.00
CA ASP A 246 8.44 -3.22 -20.72
C ASP A 246 7.16 -4.08 -20.66
N PRO A 247 7.01 -5.09 -21.55
CA PRO A 247 5.82 -5.94 -21.57
C PRO A 247 5.64 -6.79 -20.31
N MET A 248 6.68 -6.95 -19.47
CA MET A 248 6.60 -7.77 -18.26
C MET A 248 5.57 -7.23 -17.26
N TYR A 249 5.53 -5.91 -17.05
CA TYR A 249 4.61 -5.27 -16.11
C TYR A 249 3.17 -5.34 -16.62
N HIS A 250 3.00 -5.16 -17.93
CA HIS A 250 1.70 -5.28 -18.58
C HIS A 250 1.15 -6.71 -18.46
N LYS A 251 1.99 -7.72 -18.72
CA LYS A 251 1.60 -9.13 -18.52
C LYS A 251 1.26 -9.39 -17.06
N ALA A 252 2.09 -8.95 -16.10
CA ALA A 252 1.85 -9.15 -14.68
C ALA A 252 0.54 -8.50 -14.20
N ALA A 253 0.16 -7.33 -14.74
CA ALA A 253 -1.10 -6.68 -14.42
C ALA A 253 -2.32 -7.43 -14.99
N ILE A 254 -2.28 -7.86 -16.26
CA ILE A 254 -3.33 -8.68 -16.88
C ILE A 254 -3.51 -10.00 -16.13
N ASP A 255 -2.39 -10.69 -15.91
CA ASP A 255 -2.34 -11.92 -15.12
C ASP A 255 -3.10 -11.66 -13.79
N SER A 256 -2.63 -10.75 -12.94
CA SER A 256 -3.24 -10.50 -11.62
C SER A 256 -4.75 -10.24 -11.65
N ALA A 257 -5.23 -9.48 -12.64
CA ALA A 257 -6.64 -9.17 -12.81
C ALA A 257 -7.51 -10.43 -13.05
N SER A 258 -7.04 -11.38 -13.85
CA SER A 258 -7.76 -12.65 -14.04
C SER A 258 -7.75 -13.51 -12.78
N PHE A 259 -6.66 -13.55 -12.00
CA PHE A 259 -6.63 -14.33 -10.75
C PHE A 259 -7.61 -13.78 -9.72
N ILE A 260 -7.71 -12.45 -9.61
CA ILE A 260 -8.72 -11.82 -8.74
C ILE A 260 -10.14 -12.21 -9.18
N LYS A 261 -10.44 -12.11 -10.49
CA LYS A 261 -11.73 -12.48 -11.07
C LYS A 261 -12.10 -13.94 -10.80
N ASP A 262 -11.15 -14.85 -10.98
CA ASP A 262 -11.41 -16.29 -10.98
C ASP A 262 -11.39 -16.89 -9.55
N HIS A 263 -10.63 -16.28 -8.61
CA HIS A 263 -10.34 -16.88 -7.32
C HIS A 263 -10.57 -15.99 -6.08
N LEU A 264 -10.62 -14.66 -6.21
CA LEU A 264 -10.78 -13.74 -5.07
C LEU A 264 -12.12 -12.99 -5.05
N LEU A 265 -13.00 -13.17 -6.03
CA LEU A 265 -14.39 -12.70 -5.90
C LEU A 265 -15.26 -13.79 -5.28
N ASN A 266 -16.21 -13.40 -4.42
CA ASN A 266 -17.32 -14.27 -4.05
C ASN A 266 -18.50 -14.14 -5.04
N GLY A 267 -19.55 -14.94 -4.84
CA GLY A 267 -20.78 -14.88 -5.64
C GLY A 267 -21.61 -13.58 -5.52
N LEU A 268 -21.11 -12.55 -4.82
CA LEU A 268 -21.69 -11.21 -4.72
C LEU A 268 -20.78 -10.13 -5.35
N ASP A 269 -19.74 -10.53 -6.09
CA ASP A 269 -18.72 -9.66 -6.70
C ASP A 269 -17.83 -8.91 -5.68
N GLN A 270 -17.80 -9.37 -4.42
CA GLN A 270 -17.00 -8.77 -3.36
C GLN A 270 -15.61 -9.43 -3.30
N VAL A 271 -14.57 -8.60 -3.22
CA VAL A 271 -13.18 -9.06 -3.07
C VAL A 271 -13.00 -9.72 -1.70
N GLN A 272 -12.51 -10.95 -1.67
CA GLN A 272 -12.17 -11.71 -0.47
C GLN A 272 -10.76 -11.36 0.00
N ASP A 273 -10.54 -11.47 1.30
CA ASP A 273 -9.30 -11.03 1.95
C ASP A 273 -8.15 -12.05 1.83
N ILE A 274 -8.43 -13.36 1.94
CA ILE A 274 -7.40 -14.40 1.85
C ILE A 274 -7.84 -15.57 0.96
N ILE A 275 -6.89 -16.18 0.24
CA ILE A 275 -7.02 -17.51 -0.39
C ILE A 275 -5.93 -18.47 0.12
N SER A 276 -6.27 -19.71 0.44
CA SER A 276 -5.29 -20.72 0.86
C SER A 276 -4.66 -21.43 -0.35
N ALA A 277 -3.37 -21.78 -0.26
CA ALA A 277 -2.69 -22.69 -1.20
C ALA A 277 -2.87 -24.18 -0.82
N GLN A 278 -3.70 -24.49 0.19
CA GLN A 278 -4.14 -25.86 0.49
C GLN A 278 -5.02 -26.43 -0.64
N PRO A 279 -5.15 -27.77 -0.76
CA PRO A 279 -6.05 -28.39 -1.74
C PRO A 279 -7.46 -27.81 -1.71
N GLY A 280 -7.98 -27.42 -2.87
CA GLY A 280 -9.27 -26.75 -3.02
C GLY A 280 -9.25 -25.24 -2.87
N CYS A 281 -8.13 -24.66 -2.42
CA CYS A 281 -7.92 -23.23 -2.21
C CYS A 281 -9.04 -22.49 -1.47
N PRO A 282 -9.41 -22.88 -0.24
CA PRO A 282 -10.45 -22.19 0.50
C PRO A 282 -10.08 -20.71 0.73
N THR A 283 -11.01 -19.83 0.38
CA THR A 283 -10.95 -18.41 0.76
C THR A 283 -11.47 -18.20 2.17
N ASN A 284 -11.09 -17.10 2.82
CA ASN A 284 -11.85 -16.60 3.97
C ASN A 284 -13.09 -15.82 3.49
N SER A 285 -14.10 -15.73 4.35
CA SER A 285 -15.27 -14.87 4.11
C SER A 285 -15.10 -13.47 4.70
N LEU A 286 -13.86 -13.07 5.01
CA LEU A 286 -13.56 -11.74 5.53
C LEU A 286 -13.55 -10.78 4.33
N GLN A 287 -14.16 -9.63 4.54
CA GLN A 287 -14.37 -8.61 3.51
C GLN A 287 -13.93 -7.31 4.12
N GLU A 288 -12.76 -6.84 3.71
CA GLU A 288 -12.21 -5.57 4.14
C GLU A 288 -12.29 -4.57 2.99
N SER A 289 -12.58 -3.31 3.30
CA SER A 289 -12.77 -2.24 2.30
C SER A 289 -11.49 -1.99 1.48
N TYR A 290 -10.31 -2.17 2.09
CA TYR A 290 -9.02 -1.95 1.44
C TYR A 290 -8.79 -2.87 0.24
N ASN A 291 -9.19 -4.14 0.36
CA ASN A 291 -9.06 -5.14 -0.69
C ASN A 291 -9.86 -4.74 -1.94
N ALA A 292 -11.08 -4.22 -1.75
CA ALA A 292 -11.87 -3.68 -2.85
C ALA A 292 -11.22 -2.41 -3.44
N GLY A 293 -10.70 -1.52 -2.58
CA GLY A 293 -10.00 -0.31 -3.00
C GLY A 293 -8.80 -0.56 -3.92
N LEU A 294 -7.87 -1.41 -3.48
CA LEU A 294 -6.68 -1.81 -4.23
C LEU A 294 -7.03 -2.44 -5.59
N VAL A 295 -8.00 -3.35 -5.61
CA VAL A 295 -8.45 -4.00 -6.85
C VAL A 295 -9.11 -3.00 -7.80
N ILE A 296 -9.96 -2.10 -7.31
CA ILE A 296 -10.55 -1.02 -8.11
C ILE A 296 -9.46 -0.11 -8.68
N GLU A 297 -8.44 0.26 -7.89
CA GLU A 297 -7.30 1.07 -8.34
C GLU A 297 -6.56 0.38 -9.50
N GLY A 298 -6.10 -0.85 -9.27
CA GLY A 298 -5.32 -1.61 -10.23
C GLY A 298 -6.07 -1.91 -11.54
N LEU A 299 -7.34 -2.31 -11.46
CA LEU A 299 -8.20 -2.54 -12.63
C LEU A 299 -8.48 -1.24 -13.40
N SER A 300 -8.67 -0.12 -12.69
CA SER A 300 -8.83 1.20 -13.33
C SER A 300 -7.59 1.60 -14.12
N ILE A 301 -6.40 1.35 -13.55
CA ILE A 301 -5.12 1.64 -14.23
C ILE A 301 -4.93 0.69 -15.41
N LEU A 302 -5.13 -0.61 -15.22
CA LEU A 302 -5.03 -1.62 -16.28
C LEU A 302 -5.95 -1.28 -17.47
N TYR A 303 -7.23 -0.99 -17.22
CA TYR A 303 -8.17 -0.57 -18.26
C TYR A 303 -7.68 0.65 -19.03
N SER A 304 -7.06 1.64 -18.36
CA SER A 304 -6.49 2.81 -19.03
C SER A 304 -5.24 2.54 -19.88
N VAL A 305 -4.69 1.32 -19.84
CA VAL A 305 -3.59 0.84 -20.69
C VAL A 305 -4.11 -0.10 -21.78
N THR A 306 -5.05 -0.99 -21.46
CA THR A 306 -5.56 -2.04 -22.37
C THR A 306 -6.76 -1.63 -23.22
N GLY A 307 -7.66 -0.79 -22.69
CA GLY A 307 -9.00 -0.59 -23.24
C GLY A 307 -9.90 -1.83 -23.20
N ASP A 308 -9.55 -2.84 -22.40
CA ASP A 308 -10.22 -4.15 -22.40
C ASP A 308 -11.63 -4.11 -21.79
N ALA A 309 -12.60 -4.62 -22.54
CA ALA A 309 -14.01 -4.62 -22.14
C ALA A 309 -14.30 -5.57 -20.96
N ASP A 310 -13.57 -6.68 -20.84
CA ASP A 310 -13.74 -7.63 -19.73
C ASP A 310 -13.23 -7.03 -18.40
N THR A 311 -12.10 -6.30 -18.44
CA THR A 311 -11.57 -5.51 -17.32
C THR A 311 -12.58 -4.45 -16.87
N LEU A 312 -13.24 -3.76 -17.82
CA LEU A 312 -14.30 -2.80 -17.49
C LEU A 312 -15.54 -3.48 -16.87
N ALA A 313 -15.96 -4.63 -17.41
CA ALA A 313 -17.08 -5.40 -16.86
C ALA A 313 -16.80 -5.89 -15.43
N LEU A 314 -15.59 -6.38 -15.16
CA LEU A 314 -15.12 -6.78 -13.84
C LEU A 314 -15.14 -5.59 -12.86
N LEU A 315 -14.57 -4.46 -13.27
CA LEU A 315 -14.56 -3.22 -12.50
C LEU A 315 -15.98 -2.74 -12.19
N ASN A 316 -16.90 -2.83 -13.15
CA ASN A 316 -18.31 -2.48 -12.94
C ASN A 316 -18.96 -3.35 -11.85
N ASN A 317 -18.72 -4.66 -11.87
CA ASN A 317 -19.31 -5.58 -10.89
C ASN A 317 -18.79 -5.28 -9.48
N ILE A 318 -17.47 -5.14 -9.32
CA ILE A 318 -16.83 -4.86 -8.04
C ILE A 318 -17.29 -3.53 -7.46
N VAL A 319 -17.35 -2.45 -8.25
CA VAL A 319 -17.81 -1.12 -7.77
C VAL A 319 -19.27 -1.16 -7.32
N ASN A 320 -20.15 -1.85 -8.06
CA ASN A 320 -21.55 -2.03 -7.68
C ASN A 320 -21.74 -2.89 -6.41
N ALA A 321 -20.81 -3.79 -6.09
CA ALA A 321 -20.81 -4.54 -4.84
C ALA A 321 -20.15 -3.78 -3.67
N THR A 322 -19.20 -2.88 -3.98
CA THR A 322 -18.36 -2.16 -3.02
C THR A 322 -19.11 -0.98 -2.40
N ILE A 323 -19.59 -0.05 -3.22
CA ILE A 323 -20.19 1.22 -2.76
C ILE A 323 -21.39 1.03 -1.80
N PRO A 324 -22.34 0.08 -2.02
CA PRO A 324 -23.48 -0.08 -1.13
C PRO A 324 -23.20 -1.02 0.07
N ASN A 325 -21.97 -1.53 0.26
CA ASN A 325 -21.70 -2.59 1.24
C ASN A 325 -21.92 -2.13 2.70
N PRO A 326 -22.93 -2.65 3.42
CA PRO A 326 -23.23 -2.24 4.79
C PRO A 326 -22.27 -2.84 5.83
N ALA A 327 -21.30 -3.68 5.43
CA ALA A 327 -20.28 -4.20 6.34
C ALA A 327 -19.24 -3.14 6.73
N TRP A 328 -19.00 -2.14 5.87
CA TRP A 328 -17.93 -1.16 6.04
C TRP A 328 -18.42 0.21 6.54
N GLN A 329 -19.66 0.55 6.22
CA GLN A 329 -20.24 1.88 6.44
C GLN A 329 -21.57 1.85 7.20
N ASP A 330 -21.89 2.94 7.87
CA ASP A 330 -23.15 3.11 8.57
C ASP A 330 -24.33 3.45 7.62
N SER A 331 -25.54 3.59 8.18
CA SER A 331 -26.75 3.92 7.42
C SER A 331 -26.75 5.32 6.77
N SER A 332 -25.78 6.17 7.14
CA SER A 332 -25.51 7.48 6.56
C SER A 332 -24.40 7.45 5.51
N GLY A 333 -23.88 6.25 5.18
CA GLY A 333 -22.83 6.04 4.19
C GLY A 333 -21.43 6.38 4.66
N VAL A 334 -21.22 6.66 5.96
CA VAL A 334 -19.91 6.99 6.52
C VAL A 334 -19.17 5.71 6.88
N LEU A 335 -17.90 5.57 6.45
CA LEU A 335 -17.06 4.44 6.83
C LEU A 335 -16.90 4.36 8.36
N THR A 336 -17.17 3.18 8.92
CA THR A 336 -17.14 2.92 10.36
C THR A 336 -15.71 2.88 10.90
N ASN A 337 -14.79 2.35 10.09
CA ASN A 337 -13.35 2.46 10.21
C ASN A 337 -12.83 3.15 8.94
N GLY A 338 -12.02 4.19 9.12
CA GLY A 338 -11.36 4.89 8.02
C GLY A 338 -10.45 3.96 7.24
N ASP A 339 -10.42 4.17 5.93
CA ASP A 339 -9.73 3.33 4.95
C ASP A 339 -8.97 4.24 3.98
N LEU A 340 -7.73 3.89 3.66
CA LEU A 340 -6.94 4.57 2.63
C LEU A 340 -7.34 4.08 1.23
N TYR A 341 -7.23 2.78 0.98
CA TYR A 341 -7.23 2.24 -0.37
C TYR A 341 -8.61 2.34 -1.06
N LEU A 342 -9.72 2.29 -0.33
CA LEU A 342 -11.05 2.43 -0.91
C LEU A 342 -11.27 3.84 -1.52
N PRO A 343 -11.07 4.96 -0.81
CA PRO A 343 -11.02 6.29 -1.40
C PRO A 343 -10.07 6.40 -2.60
N ARG A 344 -8.84 5.86 -2.49
CA ARG A 344 -7.82 5.90 -3.55
C ARG A 344 -8.26 5.21 -4.83
N GLY A 345 -8.77 3.98 -4.73
CA GLY A 345 -9.27 3.22 -5.87
C GLY A 345 -10.45 3.91 -6.55
N LEU A 346 -11.40 4.40 -5.75
CA LEU A 346 -12.56 5.11 -6.26
C LEU A 346 -12.18 6.43 -6.95
N ILE A 347 -11.30 7.26 -6.39
CA ILE A 347 -10.88 8.51 -7.07
C ILE A 347 -10.06 8.21 -8.34
N THR A 348 -9.27 7.14 -8.34
CA THR A 348 -8.52 6.65 -9.51
C THR A 348 -9.45 6.24 -10.66
N LEU A 349 -10.61 5.65 -10.34
CA LEU A 349 -11.69 5.38 -11.30
C LEU A 349 -12.39 6.67 -11.75
N TYR A 350 -12.80 7.53 -10.81
CA TYR A 350 -13.47 8.81 -11.09
C TYR A 350 -12.69 9.67 -12.10
N ALA A 351 -11.38 9.80 -11.90
CA ALA A 351 -10.48 10.61 -12.73
C ALA A 351 -10.40 10.13 -14.18
N ARG A 352 -10.73 8.86 -14.47
CA ARG A 352 -10.73 8.28 -15.81
C ARG A 352 -12.03 8.50 -16.59
N ASN A 353 -13.09 8.98 -15.93
CA ASN A 353 -14.38 9.28 -16.55
C ASN A 353 -14.95 8.11 -17.39
N LEU A 354 -14.89 6.89 -16.86
CA LEU A 354 -15.29 5.68 -17.61
C LEU A 354 -16.81 5.61 -17.84
N THR A 355 -17.60 6.02 -16.85
CA THR A 355 -19.05 6.19 -16.98
C THR A 355 -19.53 7.43 -16.21
N PRO A 356 -20.54 8.17 -16.70
CA PRO A 356 -21.13 9.28 -15.95
C PRO A 356 -21.71 8.84 -14.59
N LYS A 357 -22.29 7.63 -14.52
CA LYS A 357 -22.82 7.06 -13.29
C LYS A 357 -21.74 6.92 -12.21
N PHE A 358 -20.56 6.40 -12.56
CA PHE A 358 -19.46 6.33 -11.59
C PHE A 358 -18.95 7.71 -11.18
N GLN A 359 -18.93 8.70 -12.08
CA GLN A 359 -18.56 10.05 -11.66
C GLN A 359 -19.52 10.61 -10.61
N GLU A 360 -20.83 10.42 -10.79
CA GLU A 360 -21.84 10.84 -9.81
C GLU A 360 -21.74 10.05 -8.49
N ASP A 361 -21.87 8.72 -8.55
CA ASP A 361 -21.92 7.86 -7.36
C ASP A 361 -20.62 7.93 -6.54
N ILE A 362 -19.44 7.97 -7.19
CA ILE A 362 -18.14 8.13 -6.50
C ILE A 362 -17.97 9.56 -5.97
N GLY A 363 -18.37 10.57 -6.74
CA GLY A 363 -18.30 11.96 -6.30
C GLY A 363 -19.10 12.18 -5.02
N HIS A 364 -20.32 11.64 -4.96
CA HIS A 364 -21.13 11.61 -3.75
C HIS A 364 -20.47 10.82 -2.62
N TYR A 365 -19.90 9.64 -2.90
CA TYR A 365 -19.25 8.80 -1.89
C TYR A 365 -18.07 9.50 -1.20
N ILE A 366 -17.12 10.03 -1.98
CA ILE A 366 -15.94 10.74 -1.47
C ILE A 366 -16.37 12.01 -0.73
N ALA A 367 -17.42 12.70 -1.17
CA ALA A 367 -17.98 13.85 -0.48
C ALA A 367 -18.57 13.51 0.90
N VAL A 368 -19.26 12.36 1.05
CA VAL A 368 -19.73 11.85 2.36
C VAL A 368 -18.55 11.63 3.30
N GLN A 369 -17.51 10.91 2.85
CA GLN A 369 -16.34 10.63 3.67
C GLN A 369 -15.58 11.90 4.05
N PHE A 370 -15.33 12.80 3.09
CA PHE A 370 -14.68 14.09 3.32
C PHE A 370 -15.41 14.90 4.41
N ASN A 371 -16.73 15.10 4.24
CA ASN A 371 -17.54 15.84 5.20
C ASN A 371 -17.61 15.13 6.57
N ALA A 372 -17.49 13.81 6.64
CA ALA A 372 -17.44 13.08 7.91
C ALA A 372 -16.11 13.32 8.64
N ILE A 373 -14.99 13.23 7.92
CA ILE A 373 -13.65 13.48 8.46
C ILE A 373 -13.53 14.91 9.03
N THR A 374 -13.98 15.92 8.28
CA THR A 374 -13.86 17.33 8.68
C THR A 374 -14.83 17.74 9.79
N ASP A 375 -16.02 17.13 9.86
CA ASP A 375 -17.03 17.52 10.86
C ASP A 375 -16.95 16.70 12.15
N LEU A 376 -16.56 15.41 12.08
CA LEU A 376 -16.76 14.42 13.15
C LEU A 376 -15.48 13.70 13.60
N ALA A 377 -14.46 13.60 12.73
CA ALA A 377 -13.25 12.81 13.02
C ALA A 377 -12.04 13.64 13.48
N THR A 378 -12.08 14.97 13.31
CA THR A 378 -10.96 15.87 13.64
C THR A 378 -11.23 16.77 14.84
N ALA A 379 -10.23 16.91 15.73
CA ALA A 379 -10.32 17.86 16.82
C ALA A 379 -10.04 19.28 16.28
N ASN A 380 -10.93 20.23 16.59
CA ASN A 380 -10.91 21.58 15.99
C ASN A 380 -9.52 22.25 16.11
N GLY A 381 -8.98 22.70 14.97
CA GLY A 381 -7.68 23.38 14.89
C GLY A 381 -6.44 22.48 15.04
N THR A 382 -6.59 21.15 15.14
CA THR A 382 -5.46 20.24 15.34
C THR A 382 -4.87 19.65 14.06
N ASN A 383 -5.67 19.50 12.99
CA ASN A 383 -5.34 18.72 11.78
C ASN A 383 -4.93 17.26 12.10
N ILE A 384 -5.37 16.74 13.25
CA ILE A 384 -5.27 15.33 13.64
C ILE A 384 -6.63 14.69 13.32
N TYR A 385 -6.61 13.52 12.70
CA TYR A 385 -7.81 12.78 12.31
C TYR A 385 -7.86 11.41 13.00
N GLY A 386 -9.04 10.99 13.46
CA GLY A 386 -9.28 9.66 14.04
C GLY A 386 -9.80 8.65 13.01
N ASN A 387 -9.65 7.34 13.31
CA ASN A 387 -10.16 6.29 12.42
C ASN A 387 -11.68 6.21 12.35
N SER A 388 -12.41 6.57 13.41
CA SER A 388 -13.87 6.54 13.37
C SER A 388 -14.38 7.81 12.72
N TRP A 389 -14.76 7.74 11.45
CA TRP A 389 -15.23 8.92 10.71
C TRP A 389 -16.66 9.32 11.11
N ALA A 390 -17.42 8.43 11.74
CA ALA A 390 -18.65 8.76 12.47
C ALA A 390 -18.39 9.49 13.81
N GLY A 391 -17.13 9.63 14.22
CA GLY A 391 -16.70 10.27 15.46
C GLY A 391 -16.78 9.38 16.70
N PRO A 392 -16.47 9.91 17.90
CA PRO A 392 -16.02 11.29 18.15
C PRO A 392 -14.58 11.54 17.66
N PRO A 393 -14.15 12.81 17.57
CA PRO A 393 -12.79 13.15 17.17
C PRO A 393 -11.70 12.55 18.06
N ASN A 394 -10.54 12.29 17.46
CA ASN A 394 -9.32 11.98 18.20
C ASN A 394 -8.40 13.21 18.27
N SER A 395 -7.79 13.45 19.43
CA SER A 395 -6.79 14.50 19.66
C SER A 395 -5.37 13.95 19.78
N THR A 396 -5.20 12.63 19.87
CA THR A 396 -3.90 11.96 19.88
C THR A 396 -3.54 11.57 18.46
N PHE A 397 -2.40 12.06 17.99
CA PHE A 397 -1.87 11.70 16.68
C PHE A 397 -1.52 10.21 16.63
N ASP A 398 -1.97 9.56 15.56
CA ASP A 398 -1.67 8.18 15.22
C ASP A 398 -1.46 8.11 13.70
N PRO A 399 -0.32 7.60 13.20
CA PRO A 399 -0.02 7.57 11.77
C PRO A 399 -1.07 6.84 10.93
N PHE A 400 -1.55 5.68 11.38
CA PHE A 400 -2.52 4.89 10.64
C PHE A 400 -3.84 5.65 10.48
N HIS A 401 -4.36 6.22 11.58
CA HIS A 401 -5.57 7.05 11.54
C HIS A 401 -5.42 8.28 10.65
N GLN A 402 -4.26 8.96 10.73
CA GLN A 402 -3.98 10.15 9.95
C GLN A 402 -3.94 9.81 8.45
N ILE A 403 -3.17 8.79 8.06
CA ILE A 403 -2.96 8.37 6.67
C ILE A 403 -4.27 7.96 6.02
N ASN A 404 -5.12 7.18 6.70
CA ASN A 404 -6.44 6.80 6.18
C ASN A 404 -7.30 8.03 5.87
N ALA A 405 -7.31 9.02 6.77
CA ALA A 405 -8.07 10.26 6.56
C ALA A 405 -7.47 11.13 5.44
N LEU A 406 -6.15 11.26 5.37
CA LEU A 406 -5.47 12.08 4.35
C LEU A 406 -5.81 11.66 2.93
N GLU A 407 -5.97 10.36 2.67
CA GLU A 407 -6.31 9.87 1.33
C GLU A 407 -7.62 10.46 0.83
N THR A 408 -8.64 10.47 1.68
CA THR A 408 -9.94 11.05 1.35
C THR A 408 -9.84 12.57 1.19
N LEU A 409 -9.05 13.25 2.02
CA LEU A 409 -8.86 14.70 1.94
C LEU A 409 -8.15 15.11 0.64
N VAL A 410 -7.14 14.34 0.19
CA VAL A 410 -6.47 14.52 -1.09
C VAL A 410 -7.39 14.16 -2.26
N SER A 411 -8.08 13.03 -2.19
CA SER A 411 -9.07 12.58 -3.19
C SER A 411 -10.15 13.63 -3.45
N ALA A 412 -10.62 14.31 -2.40
CA ALA A 412 -11.62 15.35 -2.47
C ALA A 412 -11.18 16.58 -3.28
N ILE A 413 -9.87 16.86 -3.42
CA ILE A 413 -9.35 17.94 -4.28
C ILE A 413 -9.70 17.67 -5.75
N SER A 414 -9.59 16.42 -6.20
CA SER A 414 -9.84 16.01 -7.58
C SER A 414 -11.32 15.97 -7.98
N LEU A 415 -12.25 16.11 -7.03
CA LEU A 415 -13.67 16.23 -7.33
C LEU A 415 -13.98 17.58 -7.99
N ARG A 416 -14.55 17.52 -9.20
CA ARG A 416 -14.97 18.71 -9.94
C ARG A 416 -16.05 19.48 -9.17
N ASN A 417 -15.91 20.81 -9.12
CA ASN A 417 -17.02 21.64 -8.70
C ASN A 417 -18.08 21.66 -9.81
N ASN A 418 -19.28 21.12 -9.52
CA ASN A 418 -20.42 21.21 -10.43
C ASN A 418 -20.82 22.67 -10.75
N SER A 419 -20.33 23.65 -9.96
CA SER A 419 -20.44 25.09 -10.21
C SER A 419 -19.79 25.55 -11.51
N ASP A 420 -18.73 24.90 -11.98
CA ASP A 420 -17.95 25.36 -13.15
C ASP A 420 -18.60 24.96 -14.50
N SER A 421 -19.70 24.19 -14.46
CA SER A 421 -20.41 23.73 -15.67
C SER A 421 -21.42 24.74 -16.24
N SER A 422 -21.59 25.92 -15.63
CA SER A 422 -22.66 26.87 -15.98
C SER A 422 -22.14 28.23 -16.48
N THR A 423 -21.37 28.23 -17.57
CA THR A 423 -21.25 29.42 -18.47
C THR A 423 -20.68 29.03 -19.84
N LEU A 424 -21.52 28.41 -20.69
CA LEU A 424 -21.31 28.55 -22.14
C LEU A 424 -21.65 30.00 -22.52
N PRO A 425 -20.72 30.78 -23.11
CA PRO A 425 -21.05 32.13 -23.55
C PRO A 425 -21.99 32.05 -24.76
N ALA A 426 -23.22 32.54 -24.58
CA ALA A 426 -24.13 32.76 -25.70
C ALA A 426 -23.51 33.77 -26.69
N PRO A 427 -23.71 33.61 -28.01
CA PRO A 427 -23.10 34.49 -29.00
C PRO A 427 -23.55 35.94 -28.81
N SER A 428 -22.59 36.87 -28.77
CA SER A 428 -22.82 38.28 -28.50
C SER A 428 -23.78 38.94 -29.50
N PRO A 429 -24.85 39.61 -29.04
CA PRO A 429 -25.48 40.67 -29.82
C PRO A 429 -24.63 41.95 -29.77
N THR A 430 -24.54 42.62 -30.92
CA THR A 430 -23.87 43.90 -31.20
C THR A 430 -24.19 44.99 -30.16
N PRO A 431 -23.23 45.86 -29.78
CA PRO A 431 -23.43 46.85 -28.72
C PRO A 431 -24.37 47.98 -29.12
N THR A 432 -25.28 48.34 -28.22
CA THR A 432 -25.99 49.62 -28.20
C THR A 432 -25.66 50.35 -26.89
N GLU A 433 -25.44 51.65 -27.01
CA GLU A 433 -24.80 52.53 -26.05
C GLU A 433 -25.76 53.10 -24.98
N SER A 434 -25.19 53.66 -23.90
CA SER A 434 -25.77 54.60 -22.91
C SER A 434 -26.51 54.02 -21.68
N GLY A 435 -26.08 54.46 -20.48
CA GLY A 435 -26.83 54.28 -19.22
C GLY A 435 -26.00 54.31 -17.94
N ILE A 436 -25.44 55.46 -17.54
CA ILE A 436 -24.69 55.61 -16.28
C ILE A 436 -25.65 55.82 -15.10
N THR A 437 -25.66 54.91 -14.12
CA THR A 437 -26.14 55.19 -12.74
C THR A 437 -25.33 54.37 -11.72
N PRO A 438 -24.73 54.98 -10.68
CA PRO A 438 -24.01 54.25 -9.63
C PRO A 438 -24.95 53.75 -8.52
N SER A 439 -24.78 52.52 -8.07
CA SER A 439 -25.46 51.97 -6.87
C SER A 439 -24.47 51.40 -5.86
N LEU A 440 -24.84 51.52 -4.59
CA LEU A 440 -23.98 51.33 -3.41
C LEU A 440 -23.88 49.84 -3.01
N PRO A 441 -22.70 49.32 -2.59
CA PRO A 441 -22.61 47.93 -2.12
C PRO A 441 -23.17 47.79 -0.69
N GLN A 442 -24.30 47.10 -0.56
CA GLN A 442 -24.90 46.79 0.74
C GLN A 442 -24.49 45.40 1.21
N HIS A 443 -23.47 45.33 2.05
CA HIS A 443 -22.99 44.08 2.67
C HIS A 443 -23.93 43.67 3.83
N SER A 444 -24.47 42.45 3.81
CA SER A 444 -25.20 41.87 4.96
C SER A 444 -24.58 40.54 5.39
N SER A 445 -24.13 40.47 6.64
CA SER A 445 -23.54 39.27 7.24
C SER A 445 -24.55 38.58 8.17
N ASN A 446 -25.06 37.42 7.79
CA ASN A 446 -25.92 36.63 8.67
C ASN A 446 -25.09 35.66 9.52
N LYS A 447 -24.80 36.07 10.77
CA LYS A 447 -24.30 35.17 11.82
C LYS A 447 -25.49 34.59 12.59
N THR A 448 -25.89 33.36 12.27
CA THR A 448 -26.93 32.65 13.04
C THR A 448 -26.29 31.91 14.21
N VAL A 449 -26.46 32.44 15.42
CA VAL A 449 -26.10 31.77 16.67
C VAL A 449 -27.20 30.77 17.04
N ILE A 450 -26.84 29.51 17.24
CA ILE A 450 -27.76 28.48 17.78
C ILE A 450 -27.26 28.07 19.18
N ILE A 451 -28.05 28.41 20.19
CA ILE A 451 -27.90 27.93 21.57
C ILE A 451 -29.14 27.09 21.88
N GLY A 452 -28.95 25.82 22.29
CA GLY A 452 -30.05 24.87 22.42
C GLY A 452 -29.76 23.63 23.28
N ALA A 453 -29.75 23.82 24.60
CA ALA A 453 -30.00 22.84 25.68
C ALA A 453 -29.69 21.33 25.47
N ILE A 454 -28.68 20.82 26.20
CA ILE A 454 -28.54 19.40 26.55
C ILE A 454 -28.40 19.26 28.07
N LEU A 455 -29.44 18.75 28.75
CA LEU A 455 -29.41 18.41 30.19
C LEU A 455 -30.03 17.03 30.52
N GLY A 456 -30.29 16.18 29.52
CA GLY A 456 -30.94 14.87 29.70
C GLY A 456 -30.02 13.63 29.60
N THR A 457 -28.88 13.72 28.90
CA THR A 457 -28.12 12.53 28.45
C THR A 457 -27.01 12.06 29.40
N VAL A 458 -26.53 12.92 30.31
CA VAL A 458 -25.41 12.58 31.21
C VAL A 458 -25.79 11.54 32.26
N ALA A 459 -27.04 11.58 32.75
CA ALA A 459 -27.52 10.66 33.78
C ALA A 459 -27.65 9.20 33.29
N SER A 460 -28.13 8.99 32.06
CA SER A 460 -28.33 7.65 31.47
C SER A 460 -27.00 6.97 31.12
N MET A 461 -26.00 7.70 30.63
CA MET A 461 -24.65 7.16 30.39
C MET A 461 -23.98 6.70 31.70
N GLY A 462 -24.14 7.43 32.81
CA GLY A 462 -23.58 7.04 34.11
C GLY A 462 -24.11 5.70 34.61
N VAL A 463 -25.42 5.44 34.46
CA VAL A 463 -26.05 4.17 34.86
C VAL A 463 -25.56 3.00 33.99
N ALA A 464 -25.51 3.18 32.66
CA ALA A 464 -25.01 2.15 31.75
C ALA A 464 -23.55 1.78 32.04
N MET A 465 -22.70 2.78 32.27
CA MET A 465 -21.28 2.56 32.57
C MET A 465 -21.08 1.90 33.95
N GLY A 466 -21.90 2.25 34.95
CA GLY A 466 -21.93 1.57 36.26
C GLY A 466 -22.27 0.09 36.15
N ILE A 467 -23.33 -0.26 35.40
CA ILE A 467 -23.73 -1.66 35.13
C ILE A 467 -22.60 -2.42 34.43
N TRP A 468 -21.96 -1.82 33.44
CA TRP A 468 -20.83 -2.44 32.71
C TRP A 468 -19.61 -2.68 33.61
N VAL A 469 -19.22 -1.72 34.45
CA VAL A 469 -18.10 -1.89 35.41
C VAL A 469 -18.39 -3.01 36.42
N ILE A 470 -19.61 -3.09 36.95
CA ILE A 470 -20.03 -4.16 37.87
C ILE A 470 -20.01 -5.52 37.16
N GLY A 471 -20.50 -5.60 35.92
CA GLY A 471 -20.43 -6.79 35.08
C GLY A 471 -18.98 -7.24 34.81
N ARG A 472 -18.08 -6.31 34.48
CA ARG A 472 -16.67 -6.58 34.22
C ARG A 472 -15.90 -7.04 35.47
N ARG A 473 -16.21 -6.47 36.64
CA ARG A 473 -15.67 -6.95 37.93
C ARG A 473 -16.16 -8.36 38.26
N ARG A 474 -17.45 -8.65 38.13
CA ARG A 474 -18.02 -9.99 38.39
C ARG A 474 -17.47 -11.08 37.46
N ARG A 475 -17.15 -10.76 36.20
CA ARG A 475 -16.48 -11.71 35.29
C ARG A 475 -15.05 -12.03 35.72
N ARG A 476 -14.27 -11.04 36.20
CA ARG A 476 -12.88 -11.26 36.66
C ARG A 476 -12.78 -12.14 37.91
N SER A 477 -13.74 -12.05 38.84
CA SER A 477 -13.76 -12.94 40.03
C SER A 477 -14.00 -14.42 39.71
N LYS A 478 -14.49 -14.77 38.51
CA LYS A 478 -14.69 -16.17 38.10
C LYS A 478 -13.46 -16.82 37.45
N SER A 479 -12.39 -16.06 37.20
CA SER A 479 -11.16 -16.57 36.57
C SER A 479 -9.99 -16.77 37.53
N ALA A 480 -10.17 -16.47 38.83
CA ALA A 480 -9.14 -16.62 39.85
C ALA A 480 -9.24 -17.96 40.60
N SER A 481 -9.23 -19.08 39.85
CA SER A 481 -9.21 -20.43 40.44
C SER A 481 -8.59 -21.52 39.53
N LEU A 482 -7.56 -21.17 38.77
CA LEU A 482 -6.62 -22.14 38.19
C LEU A 482 -5.21 -21.61 38.37
N GLY A 483 -4.42 -22.28 39.21
CA GLY A 483 -3.05 -21.88 39.49
C GLY A 483 -2.12 -22.27 38.34
N MET A 484 -1.28 -21.34 37.90
CA MET A 484 -0.17 -21.63 36.99
C MET A 484 1.05 -20.81 37.42
N SER A 485 2.18 -21.49 37.58
CA SER A 485 3.40 -20.92 38.15
C SER A 485 3.99 -19.82 37.28
N ARG A 486 4.49 -18.76 37.93
CA ARG A 486 5.31 -17.73 37.29
C ARG A 486 6.61 -18.34 36.76
N VAL A 487 6.89 -18.14 35.48
CA VAL A 487 8.25 -18.08 34.93
C VAL A 487 8.48 -16.65 34.47
N SER A 488 9.60 -16.06 34.88
CA SER A 488 10.03 -14.72 34.46
C SER A 488 11.19 -14.86 33.48
N PRO A 489 11.10 -14.29 32.26
CA PRO A 489 12.27 -14.05 31.43
C PRO A 489 12.83 -12.64 31.74
N PHE A 490 14.14 -12.58 31.96
CA PHE A 490 15.13 -11.59 31.46
C PHE A 490 16.31 -11.51 32.42
N GLY A 491 17.53 -11.71 31.91
CA GLY A 491 18.74 -11.72 32.73
C GLY A 491 19.98 -12.30 32.03
N ILE A 492 20.29 -11.84 30.82
CA ILE A 492 21.57 -12.17 30.18
C ILE A 492 22.62 -11.16 30.66
N TRP A 493 23.45 -11.58 31.62
CA TRP A 493 24.73 -10.95 31.92
C TRP A 493 25.85 -11.84 31.39
N TYR A 494 26.69 -11.31 30.50
CA TYR A 494 27.95 -11.94 30.15
C TYR A 494 28.93 -11.81 31.32
N ASN A 495 29.61 -12.91 31.68
CA ASN A 495 30.94 -12.80 32.29
C ASN A 495 31.78 -14.08 32.09
N PHE A 496 33.07 -13.88 31.91
CA PHE A 496 34.00 -14.88 31.35
C PHE A 496 35.10 -15.21 32.38
N ARG A 497 35.08 -16.39 33.04
CA ARG A 497 36.31 -16.97 33.64
C ARG A 497 36.20 -18.43 34.12
N ARG A 498 37.22 -19.21 33.72
CA ARG A 498 37.86 -20.41 34.36
C ARG A 498 37.38 -20.74 35.79
N ARG A 499 37.24 -22.01 36.23
CA ARG A 499 38.34 -23.02 36.34
C ARG A 499 37.86 -24.34 37.01
N GLY A 500 38.22 -25.50 36.44
CA GLY A 500 38.33 -26.83 37.11
C GLY A 500 37.03 -27.58 37.46
N LYS A 501 37.01 -28.88 37.79
CA LYS A 501 37.89 -30.08 37.63
C LYS A 501 37.16 -31.21 38.42
N ARG A 502 37.20 -32.48 37.98
CA ARG A 502 36.74 -33.71 38.70
C ARG A 502 35.19 -33.88 38.87
N SER A 503 34.61 -35.08 38.95
CA SER A 503 35.09 -36.47 38.69
C SER A 503 33.94 -37.50 38.88
N ARG A 504 33.92 -38.59 38.06
CA ARG A 504 33.34 -39.94 38.36
C ARG A 504 31.81 -40.05 38.58
N ASP A 505 31.11 -41.19 38.39
CA ASP A 505 31.48 -42.60 38.12
C ASP A 505 30.51 -43.31 37.12
N ALA A 506 30.96 -44.52 36.68
CA ALA A 506 30.32 -45.75 36.14
C ALA A 506 28.77 -45.94 36.09
N LEU A 507 28.16 -46.91 35.38
CA LEU A 507 28.58 -48.19 34.72
C LEU A 507 28.18 -48.20 33.21
N GLY A 508 28.80 -48.96 32.30
CA GLY A 508 28.61 -50.40 32.02
C GLY A 508 27.40 -50.61 31.09
N GLU A 509 27.42 -51.34 29.96
CA GLU A 509 28.22 -52.52 29.59
C GLU A 509 28.28 -52.68 28.05
N ALA A 510 29.22 -53.47 27.52
CA ALA A 510 29.36 -53.80 26.10
C ALA A 510 29.77 -55.27 25.92
N PRO A 511 29.69 -55.85 24.70
CA PRO A 511 30.96 -56.16 24.04
C PRO A 511 31.02 -55.90 22.53
N ALA A 512 32.26 -55.75 22.05
CA ALA A 512 32.69 -55.64 20.65
C ALA A 512 33.22 -57.03 20.17
N PRO A 513 34.19 -57.22 19.23
CA PRO A 513 34.85 -56.31 18.28
C PRO A 513 35.15 -56.89 16.87
N VAL A 514 35.60 -56.04 15.92
CA VAL A 514 36.65 -56.37 14.92
C VAL A 514 37.55 -55.14 14.69
N ALA A 515 38.87 -55.36 14.51
CA ALA A 515 39.92 -54.34 14.26
C ALA A 515 39.77 -53.67 12.86
N GLY A 516 40.29 -52.46 12.53
CA GLY A 516 41.62 -51.87 12.72
C GLY A 516 42.45 -51.97 11.41
N PRO A 517 43.54 -51.19 11.14
CA PRO A 517 44.21 -50.19 11.97
C PRO A 517 44.54 -48.82 11.28
N ARG A 518 45.26 -47.98 12.03
CA ARG A 518 45.77 -46.61 11.77
C ARG A 518 46.68 -46.44 10.53
N LEU A 519 46.79 -45.19 10.05
CA LEU A 519 48.09 -44.54 9.80
C LEU A 519 48.01 -43.01 9.91
N ALA A 520 49.10 -42.38 10.34
CA ALA A 520 49.26 -40.92 10.51
C ALA A 520 50.61 -40.48 9.92
N LYS A 521 50.75 -39.21 9.52
CA LYS A 521 52.04 -38.48 9.50
C LYS A 521 51.86 -36.96 9.26
N ASN A 522 52.90 -36.19 9.61
CA ASN A 522 52.89 -34.74 9.81
C ASN A 522 53.69 -33.98 8.74
N ALA A 523 53.30 -32.71 8.50
CA ALA A 523 54.17 -31.55 8.20
C ALA A 523 54.99 -31.56 6.86
N PRO A 524 55.69 -30.46 6.45
CA PRO A 524 55.84 -29.14 7.07
C PRO A 524 55.63 -27.91 6.13
N VAL A 525 55.85 -26.71 6.69
CA VAL A 525 55.87 -25.37 6.04
C VAL A 525 57.31 -24.85 5.88
N PRO A 526 57.61 -24.05 4.84
CA PRO A 526 58.53 -22.90 4.93
C PRO A 526 57.91 -21.60 4.34
N GLN A 527 57.95 -20.45 5.01
CA GLN A 527 58.93 -19.33 4.88
C GLN A 527 59.19 -18.82 3.44
N ARG A 528 59.45 -17.53 3.13
CA ARG A 528 59.23 -16.18 3.70
C ARG A 528 59.96 -15.18 2.76
N VAL A 529 59.22 -14.28 2.09
CA VAL A 529 59.56 -12.92 1.58
C VAL A 529 61.04 -12.51 1.35
N PRO A 530 61.33 -11.83 0.23
CA PRO A 530 62.16 -10.62 0.22
C PRO A 530 61.39 -9.34 -0.25
N PRO A 531 61.80 -8.13 0.18
CA PRO A 531 61.07 -6.87 -0.05
C PRO A 531 61.58 -6.09 -1.28
N VAL A 532 60.76 -5.15 -1.79
CA VAL A 532 61.17 -4.11 -2.77
C VAL A 532 60.73 -2.73 -2.28
N ALA A 533 61.50 -1.70 -2.65
CA ALA A 533 61.58 -0.38 -2.03
C ALA A 533 60.56 0.66 -2.59
N PRO A 534 60.40 1.84 -1.95
CA PRO A 534 59.34 2.80 -2.27
C PRO A 534 59.77 3.90 -3.27
N ALA A 535 58.84 4.26 -4.16
CA ALA A 535 58.81 5.43 -5.03
C ALA A 535 57.34 5.63 -5.48
N GLN A 536 56.79 6.81 -5.73
CA GLN A 536 57.31 8.19 -5.67
C GLN A 536 56.12 9.15 -5.45
N ASN A 537 56.36 10.42 -5.11
CA ASN A 537 55.31 11.43 -4.90
C ASN A 537 54.45 11.65 -6.14
N SER A 538 53.16 11.29 -6.10
CA SER A 538 52.13 11.85 -6.98
C SER A 538 51.46 13.03 -6.28
N THR A 539 51.63 14.24 -6.81
CA THR A 539 50.87 15.43 -6.41
C THR A 539 49.36 15.19 -6.49
N PRO A 540 48.54 15.76 -5.58
CA PRO A 540 47.10 15.62 -5.68
C PRO A 540 46.58 16.27 -6.96
N VAL A 541 46.05 15.46 -7.88
CA VAL A 541 45.25 15.93 -9.00
C VAL A 541 44.00 16.57 -8.42
N GLN A 542 43.79 17.86 -8.68
CA GLN A 542 42.58 18.56 -8.23
C GLN A 542 41.35 17.94 -8.92
N PRO A 543 40.22 17.77 -8.21
CA PRO A 543 38.99 17.33 -8.84
C PRO A 543 38.56 18.32 -9.93
N PRO A 544 37.91 17.84 -11.01
CA PRO A 544 37.65 18.67 -12.18
C PRO A 544 36.77 19.86 -11.83
N VAL A 545 37.17 21.03 -12.33
CA VAL A 545 36.39 22.26 -12.28
C VAL A 545 35.03 22.00 -12.94
N ASN A 546 33.95 22.47 -12.29
CA ASN A 546 32.61 22.46 -12.87
C ASN A 546 32.61 23.25 -14.20
N LEU A 547 32.74 22.56 -15.33
CA LEU A 547 32.51 23.17 -16.64
C LEU A 547 31.01 23.51 -16.74
N PRO A 548 30.64 24.78 -17.01
CA PRO A 548 29.25 25.12 -17.28
C PRO A 548 28.77 24.38 -18.54
N THR A 549 27.49 24.01 -18.57
CA THR A 549 26.89 23.31 -19.72
C THR A 549 27.11 24.05 -21.05
N ALA A 550 27.15 25.39 -21.03
CA ALA A 550 27.46 26.20 -22.20
C ALA A 550 28.88 25.98 -22.74
N GLU A 551 29.87 25.78 -21.86
CA GLU A 551 31.25 25.47 -22.23
C GLU A 551 31.35 24.08 -22.86
N LEU A 552 30.63 23.11 -22.28
CA LEU A 552 30.55 21.74 -22.80
C LEU A 552 29.91 21.70 -24.19
N VAL A 553 28.80 22.43 -24.39
CA VAL A 553 28.11 22.54 -25.68
C VAL A 553 28.97 23.28 -26.71
N ARG A 554 29.72 24.31 -26.30
CA ARG A 554 30.68 25.02 -27.16
C ARG A 554 31.78 24.08 -27.65
N MET A 555 32.43 23.35 -26.74
CA MET A 555 33.47 22.37 -27.09
C MET A 555 32.94 21.24 -27.98
N LEU A 556 31.69 20.80 -27.77
CA LEU A 556 31.06 19.78 -28.60
C LEU A 556 30.80 20.33 -30.03
N ASN A 557 30.29 21.54 -30.17
CA ASN A 557 30.09 22.19 -31.47
C ASN A 557 31.43 22.45 -32.19
N GLU A 558 32.47 22.88 -31.48
CA GLU A 558 33.81 23.09 -32.06
C GLU A 558 34.39 21.77 -32.61
N ARG A 559 34.19 20.64 -31.92
CA ARG A 559 34.57 19.31 -32.44
C ARG A 559 33.69 18.82 -33.60
N LEU A 560 32.41 19.18 -33.64
CA LEU A 560 31.49 18.76 -34.69
C LEU A 560 31.59 19.62 -35.97
N GLN A 561 32.18 20.81 -35.89
CA GLN A 561 32.33 21.74 -37.03
C GLN A 561 33.74 21.72 -37.64
N GLY A 562 34.73 21.11 -36.97
CA GLY A 562 36.03 20.82 -37.55
C GLY A 562 35.98 19.60 -38.47
N GLN A 563 36.11 19.80 -39.79
CA GLN A 563 36.35 18.71 -40.72
C GLN A 563 37.77 18.17 -40.52
N ASP A 564 37.88 17.02 -39.86
CA ASP A 564 38.53 15.80 -40.37
C ASP A 564 38.47 14.76 -39.26
N TRP A 565 37.53 13.80 -39.40
CA TRP A 565 37.56 12.56 -38.62
C TRP A 565 38.57 11.65 -39.28
N ASP A 566 39.69 11.40 -38.60
CA ASP A 566 40.68 10.43 -39.06
C ASP A 566 40.14 9.01 -38.79
N GLU A 567 39.86 8.24 -39.85
CA GLU A 567 39.31 6.88 -39.73
C GLU A 567 40.29 5.90 -39.03
N GLU A 568 41.56 6.30 -38.85
CA GLU A 568 42.57 5.53 -38.11
C GLU A 568 42.62 5.86 -36.59
N GLU A 569 41.86 6.84 -36.07
CA GLU A 569 41.87 7.17 -34.64
C GLU A 569 41.08 6.13 -33.80
N ALA A 570 41.81 5.21 -33.16
CA ALA A 570 41.22 4.19 -32.29
C ALA A 570 40.51 4.81 -31.07
N PRO A 571 39.35 4.27 -30.64
CA PRO A 571 38.62 4.80 -29.49
C PRO A 571 39.44 4.68 -28.19
N PRO A 572 39.29 5.64 -27.25
CA PRO A 572 40.10 5.68 -26.04
C PRO A 572 39.87 4.45 -25.14
N ASP A 573 40.96 3.89 -24.61
CA ASP A 573 40.93 2.77 -23.67
C ASP A 573 40.17 3.14 -22.38
N TYR A 574 39.13 2.38 -22.07
CA TYR A 574 38.40 2.48 -20.82
C TYR A 574 38.98 1.49 -19.79
N PRO A 575 39.41 1.93 -18.60
CA PRO A 575 39.91 1.02 -17.57
C PRO A 575 38.78 0.12 -17.05
N VAL A 576 39.08 -1.17 -16.93
CA VAL A 576 38.20 -2.25 -16.44
C VAL A 576 38.35 -2.42 -14.93
#